data_AF-L9YIR5-F1
#
_entry.id   AF-L9YIR5-F1
#
_cell.length_a   1.000
_cell.length_b   1.000
_cell.length_c   1.000
_cell.angle_alpha   90.00
_cell.angle_beta   90.00
_cell.angle_gamma   90.00
#
_symmetry.space_group_name_H-M   'P 1'
#
loop_
_entity.id
_entity.type
_entity.pdbx_description
1 polymer ?
#
loop_
_entity_poly.entity_id
_entity_poly.type
_entity_poly.pdbx_seq_one_letter_code
_entity_poly.pdbx_strand_id
1 'polypeptide(L)'
;MTDWTEKYRPTTLSEVRGNNKARDQLEEWAESWDDHRKSVIVHGSPGVGKTSAAHALATDMGWPVMELNASDSRGADVIEKIAGEAAKSGTLTGGEAGRRLVVLDEADNFHGNADYGGSREVTRVVKDANQPIVLVANEFYDMSKSLRNACETIEFRDVSKRSIVPVLRDICRREGVEFEEGALEKIAESTSGDLRSAVNDLQAVAEEAERLTVDDVVTSERDTTEGIFDFLDELIKEKDAEGALRASYDVDETPDDLLNWIEDNVPKDYEGAELADAYEFLSNADRWLGRVRATQDYSYWRYATDNMTAGVAASRRGEKGGWTRYGPPSYWSKLGRTKGTRNTRDSIAERIAEREGASVATARREILPFLSAMTHHCKNRALTVRMAAAYDLDESEVSFVTGSGKDTNKVESVVADADELKAEKAVEHSGNAFFEAERSSGADETAAAATDESGDGDDSSGQQALTAAKSDDSDGGSVSDDSSSVDDPDDDQAGLSDFM
;
A
#
# COMPACT_ATOMS: atom_id res chain seq x y z
N MET A 1 -14.27 -28.69 17.33
CA MET A 1 -15.33 -27.67 17.52
C MET A 1 -15.64 -27.10 16.17
N THR A 2 -16.92 -26.83 15.88
CA THR A 2 -17.35 -26.35 14.57
C THR A 2 -17.29 -24.83 14.58
N ASP A 3 -16.56 -24.24 13.63
CA ASP A 3 -16.49 -22.80 13.43
C ASP A 3 -17.89 -22.24 13.11
N TRP A 4 -18.37 -21.28 13.91
CA TRP A 4 -19.70 -20.69 13.73
C TRP A 4 -19.79 -19.85 12.45
N THR A 5 -18.68 -19.26 12.00
CA THR A 5 -18.66 -18.47 10.76
C THR A 5 -18.94 -19.33 9.52
N GLU A 6 -18.49 -20.58 9.53
CA GLU A 6 -18.80 -21.56 8.49
C GLU A 6 -20.15 -22.25 8.69
N LYS A 7 -20.51 -22.61 9.94
CA LYS A 7 -21.79 -23.24 10.26
C LYS A 7 -23.00 -22.37 9.89
N TYR A 8 -22.86 -21.05 10.06
CA TYR A 8 -23.91 -20.06 9.77
C TYR A 8 -23.62 -19.22 8.52
N ARG A 9 -22.69 -19.67 7.66
CA ARG A 9 -22.44 -19.04 6.36
C ARG A 9 -23.76 -18.99 5.58
N PRO A 10 -24.18 -17.82 5.07
CA PRO A 10 -25.39 -17.70 4.25
C PRO A 10 -25.37 -18.65 3.05
N THR A 11 -26.49 -19.32 2.81
CA THR A 11 -26.65 -20.28 1.70
C THR A 11 -27.32 -19.68 0.48
N THR A 12 -28.17 -18.66 0.68
CA THR A 12 -28.85 -17.90 -0.36
C THR A 12 -28.53 -16.42 -0.25
N LEU A 13 -28.59 -15.66 -1.33
CA LEU A 13 -28.31 -14.22 -1.30
C LEU A 13 -29.23 -13.52 -0.32
N SER A 14 -30.48 -13.95 -0.22
CA SER A 14 -31.49 -13.43 0.73
C SER A 14 -31.08 -13.53 2.20
N GLU A 15 -30.20 -14.46 2.56
CA GLU A 15 -29.68 -14.65 3.93
C GLU A 15 -28.51 -13.71 4.26
N VAL A 16 -27.83 -13.14 3.25
CA VAL A 16 -26.71 -12.22 3.46
C VAL A 16 -27.23 -10.92 4.11
N ARG A 17 -26.74 -10.58 5.31
CA ARG A 17 -27.20 -9.39 6.04
C ARG A 17 -26.32 -8.17 5.76
N GLY A 18 -26.98 -7.02 5.58
CA GLY A 18 -26.33 -5.79 5.13
C GLY A 18 -26.17 -5.76 3.61
N ASN A 19 -25.70 -4.62 3.08
CA ASN A 19 -25.37 -4.46 1.67
C ASN A 19 -26.51 -4.84 0.69
N ASN A 20 -27.78 -4.59 1.04
CA ASN A 20 -28.95 -4.98 0.24
C ASN A 20 -28.81 -4.52 -1.23
N LYS A 21 -28.48 -3.25 -1.47
CA LYS A 21 -28.27 -2.73 -2.83
C LYS A 21 -27.19 -3.50 -3.60
N ALA A 22 -26.07 -3.84 -2.95
CA ALA A 22 -24.98 -4.57 -3.59
C ALA A 22 -25.38 -6.03 -3.89
N ARG A 23 -26.20 -6.63 -3.03
CA ARG A 23 -26.78 -7.96 -3.25
C ARG A 23 -27.74 -7.96 -4.43
N ASP A 24 -28.64 -6.97 -4.50
CA ASP A 24 -29.59 -6.83 -5.60
C ASP A 24 -28.86 -6.61 -6.93
N GLN A 25 -27.79 -5.80 -6.94
CA GLN A 25 -26.92 -5.62 -8.11
C GLN A 25 -26.21 -6.91 -8.52
N LEU A 26 -25.77 -7.72 -7.56
CA LEU A 26 -25.09 -8.99 -7.83
C LEU A 26 -26.06 -10.04 -8.39
N GLU A 27 -27.31 -10.05 -7.92
CA GLU A 27 -28.40 -10.86 -8.47
C GLU A 27 -28.75 -10.43 -9.89
N GLU A 28 -28.98 -9.14 -10.13
CA GLU A 28 -29.28 -8.58 -11.46
C GLU A 28 -28.16 -8.88 -12.48
N TRP A 29 -26.90 -8.75 -12.05
CA TRP A 29 -25.74 -9.13 -12.85
C TRP A 29 -25.76 -10.62 -13.25
N ALA A 30 -26.14 -11.50 -12.32
CA ALA A 30 -26.17 -12.93 -12.61
C ALA A 30 -27.33 -13.33 -13.52
N GLU A 31 -28.51 -12.75 -13.33
CA GLU A 31 -29.70 -13.00 -14.15
C GLU A 31 -29.50 -12.52 -15.60
N SER A 32 -28.83 -11.38 -15.78
CA SER A 32 -28.56 -10.79 -17.10
C SER A 32 -27.23 -11.24 -17.73
N TRP A 33 -26.51 -12.18 -17.10
CA TRP A 33 -25.17 -12.57 -17.50
C TRP A 33 -25.04 -13.04 -18.96
N ASP A 34 -26.06 -13.71 -19.50
CA ASP A 34 -26.05 -14.18 -20.89
C ASP A 34 -25.98 -13.06 -21.93
N ASP A 35 -26.49 -11.88 -21.58
CA ASP A 35 -26.58 -10.72 -22.48
C ASP A 35 -25.26 -9.95 -22.53
N HIS A 36 -24.64 -9.72 -21.37
CA HIS A 36 -23.44 -8.89 -21.27
C HIS A 36 -22.13 -9.70 -21.21
N ARG A 37 -22.15 -10.93 -20.68
CA ARG A 37 -20.99 -11.83 -20.50
C ARG A 37 -19.77 -11.16 -19.87
N LYS A 38 -20.02 -10.22 -18.96
CA LYS A 38 -18.97 -9.49 -18.23
C LYS A 38 -18.76 -10.10 -16.86
N SER A 39 -17.51 -10.17 -16.43
CA SER A 39 -17.16 -10.50 -15.05
C SER A 39 -17.51 -9.35 -14.11
N VAL A 40 -17.67 -9.65 -12.83
CA VAL A 40 -17.94 -8.66 -11.78
C VAL A 40 -16.84 -8.68 -10.73
N ILE A 41 -16.48 -7.50 -10.24
CA ILE A 41 -15.62 -7.29 -9.07
C ILE A 41 -16.52 -6.92 -7.90
N VAL A 42 -16.45 -7.73 -6.84
CA VAL A 42 -17.06 -7.46 -5.55
C VAL A 42 -15.96 -7.01 -4.60
N HIS A 43 -15.98 -5.75 -4.16
CA HIS A 43 -14.92 -5.19 -3.33
C HIS A 43 -15.44 -4.52 -2.06
N GLY A 44 -14.59 -4.38 -1.04
CA GLY A 44 -14.96 -3.78 0.24
C GLY A 44 -14.12 -4.29 1.41
N SER A 45 -14.36 -3.78 2.61
CA SER A 45 -13.67 -4.18 3.85
C SER A 45 -13.74 -5.70 4.10
N PRO A 46 -12.77 -6.29 4.82
CA PRO A 46 -12.83 -7.70 5.18
C PRO A 46 -14.08 -8.03 6.01
N GLY A 47 -14.59 -9.26 5.89
CA GLY A 47 -15.65 -9.77 6.75
C GLY A 47 -17.07 -9.20 6.52
N VAL A 48 -17.27 -8.35 5.51
CA VAL A 48 -18.60 -7.80 5.13
C VAL A 48 -19.48 -8.74 4.29
N GLY A 49 -19.01 -9.96 4.00
CA GLY A 49 -19.78 -11.00 3.31
C GLY A 49 -19.57 -11.13 1.80
N LYS A 50 -18.48 -10.60 1.23
CA LYS A 50 -18.17 -10.66 -0.21
C LYS A 50 -18.11 -12.09 -0.76
N THR A 51 -17.23 -12.93 -0.21
CA THR A 51 -17.06 -14.33 -0.62
C THR A 51 -18.34 -15.13 -0.36
N SER A 52 -18.98 -14.93 0.80
CA SER A 52 -20.26 -15.57 1.14
C SER A 52 -21.36 -15.22 0.14
N ALA A 53 -21.46 -13.96 -0.30
CA ALA A 53 -22.43 -13.54 -1.31
C ALA A 53 -22.19 -14.23 -2.66
N ALA A 54 -20.93 -14.42 -3.07
CA ALA A 54 -20.61 -15.13 -4.31
C ALA A 54 -21.04 -16.61 -4.28
N HIS A 55 -20.81 -17.31 -3.15
CA HIS A 55 -21.28 -18.69 -2.99
C HIS A 55 -22.81 -18.80 -2.90
N ALA A 56 -23.42 -17.85 -2.21
CA ALA A 56 -24.86 -17.77 -2.06
C ALA A 56 -25.54 -17.54 -3.41
N LEU A 57 -25.01 -16.61 -4.21
CA LEU A 57 -25.45 -16.37 -5.59
C LEU A 57 -25.37 -17.63 -6.44
N ALA A 58 -24.26 -18.38 -6.36
CA ALA A 58 -24.08 -19.59 -7.14
C ALA A 58 -25.14 -20.65 -6.79
N THR A 59 -25.47 -20.75 -5.51
CA THR A 59 -26.51 -21.66 -5.01
C THR A 59 -27.88 -21.26 -5.56
N ASP A 60 -28.23 -19.97 -5.50
CA ASP A 60 -29.49 -19.44 -6.02
C ASP A 60 -29.63 -19.66 -7.54
N MET A 61 -28.54 -19.48 -8.28
CA MET A 61 -28.50 -19.69 -9.74
C MET A 61 -28.34 -21.17 -10.15
N GLY A 62 -28.12 -22.08 -9.20
CA GLY A 62 -27.82 -23.48 -9.47
C GLY A 62 -26.50 -23.70 -10.22
N TRP A 63 -25.55 -22.78 -10.11
CA TRP A 63 -24.24 -22.86 -10.76
C TRP A 63 -23.24 -23.55 -9.83
N PRO A 64 -22.58 -24.65 -10.26
CA PRO A 64 -21.45 -25.19 -9.53
C PRO A 64 -20.39 -24.09 -9.32
N VAL A 65 -19.71 -24.08 -8.17
CA VAL A 65 -18.67 -23.10 -7.86
C VAL A 65 -17.29 -23.72 -8.08
N MET A 66 -16.39 -22.96 -8.71
CA MET A 66 -14.96 -23.16 -8.65
C MET A 66 -14.33 -21.95 -7.97
N GLU A 67 -13.83 -22.15 -6.76
CA GLU A 67 -13.12 -21.12 -6.00
C GLU A 67 -11.61 -21.26 -6.20
N LEU A 68 -10.95 -20.13 -6.50
CA LEU A 68 -9.51 -20.02 -6.65
C LEU A 68 -9.02 -18.85 -5.80
N ASN A 69 -8.13 -19.11 -4.85
CA ASN A 69 -7.48 -18.04 -4.09
C ASN A 69 -6.24 -17.54 -4.86
N ALA A 70 -6.18 -16.25 -5.12
CA ALA A 70 -5.12 -15.59 -5.88
C ALA A 70 -3.79 -15.49 -5.12
N SER A 71 -3.78 -15.45 -3.78
CA SER A 71 -2.55 -15.39 -3.00
C SER A 71 -1.79 -16.71 -2.96
N ASP A 72 -2.52 -17.83 -2.99
CA ASP A 72 -1.96 -19.20 -2.94
C ASP A 72 -1.63 -19.79 -4.32
N SER A 73 -2.15 -19.22 -5.41
CA SER A 73 -1.99 -19.75 -6.77
C SER A 73 -1.09 -18.86 -7.61
N ARG A 74 -0.12 -19.43 -8.35
CA ARG A 74 0.65 -18.65 -9.34
C ARG A 74 -0.30 -18.19 -10.44
N GLY A 75 -0.06 -17.01 -11.02
CA GLY A 75 -0.90 -16.46 -12.10
C GLY A 75 -1.14 -17.46 -13.23
N ALA A 76 -0.10 -18.19 -13.64
CA ALA A 76 -0.18 -19.25 -14.65
C ALA A 76 -1.14 -20.40 -14.27
N ASP A 77 -1.19 -20.80 -13.00
CA ASP A 77 -2.06 -21.88 -12.52
C ASP A 77 -3.53 -21.43 -12.51
N VAL A 78 -3.78 -20.16 -12.17
CA VAL A 78 -5.13 -19.56 -12.24
C VAL A 78 -5.61 -19.54 -13.70
N ILE A 79 -4.75 -19.11 -14.62
CA ILE A 79 -5.04 -19.09 -16.06
C ILE A 79 -5.36 -20.49 -16.59
N GLU A 80 -4.54 -21.49 -16.26
CA GLU A 80 -4.75 -22.87 -16.72
C GLU A 80 -6.07 -23.46 -16.20
N LYS A 81 -6.42 -23.19 -14.94
CA LYS A 81 -7.69 -23.66 -14.35
C LYS A 81 -8.90 -22.98 -15.02
N ILE A 82 -8.87 -21.65 -15.19
CA ILE A 82 -9.99 -20.94 -15.83
C ILE A 82 -10.13 -21.39 -17.30
N ALA A 83 -9.03 -21.46 -18.05
CA ALA A 83 -9.03 -21.90 -19.44
C ALA A 83 -9.45 -23.38 -19.60
N GLY A 84 -8.98 -24.25 -18.71
CA GLY A 84 -9.33 -25.66 -18.68
C GLY A 84 -10.81 -25.92 -18.38
N GLU A 85 -11.44 -25.11 -17.53
CA GLU A 85 -12.87 -25.22 -17.26
C GLU A 85 -13.74 -24.62 -18.37
N ALA A 86 -13.31 -23.50 -18.97
CA ALA A 86 -13.97 -22.96 -20.16
C ALA A 86 -14.05 -23.99 -21.30
N ALA A 87 -13.03 -24.86 -21.43
CA ALA A 87 -13.02 -25.97 -22.38
C ALA A 87 -13.97 -27.13 -22.02
N LYS A 88 -14.20 -27.39 -20.72
CA LYS A 88 -15.04 -28.50 -20.23
C LYS A 88 -16.55 -28.22 -20.28
N SER A 89 -16.96 -26.96 -20.15
CA SER A 89 -18.39 -26.57 -20.22
C SER A 89 -19.03 -26.92 -21.58
N GLY A 90 -18.22 -27.07 -22.65
CA GLY A 90 -18.70 -27.41 -23.99
C GLY A 90 -18.94 -28.91 -24.28
N THR A 91 -18.53 -29.86 -23.42
CA THR A 91 -18.40 -31.27 -23.86
C THR A 91 -19.02 -32.37 -22.98
N LEU A 92 -19.53 -32.09 -21.77
CA LEU A 92 -19.82 -33.17 -20.81
C LEU A 92 -21.27 -33.36 -20.34
N THR A 93 -22.24 -32.52 -20.71
CA THR A 93 -23.66 -32.77 -20.42
C THR A 93 -24.52 -32.56 -21.65
N GLY A 94 -25.00 -33.66 -22.23
CA GLY A 94 -26.01 -33.62 -23.29
C GLY A 94 -27.32 -33.07 -22.74
N GLY A 95 -27.63 -31.82 -23.10
CA GLY A 95 -28.84 -31.08 -22.71
C GLY A 95 -28.52 -29.99 -21.70
N GLU A 96 -28.46 -28.75 -22.18
CA GLU A 96 -28.03 -27.51 -21.49
C GLU A 96 -26.54 -27.47 -21.12
N ALA A 97 -25.80 -26.54 -21.74
CA ALA A 97 -24.43 -26.24 -21.39
C ALA A 97 -24.43 -25.65 -19.97
N GLY A 98 -24.08 -26.46 -18.96
CA GLY A 98 -24.13 -26.04 -17.56
C GLY A 98 -23.15 -24.90 -17.29
N ARG A 99 -23.69 -23.76 -16.82
CA ARG A 99 -22.90 -22.64 -16.31
C ARG A 99 -22.21 -23.02 -15.01
N ARG A 100 -20.98 -22.56 -14.82
CA ARG A 100 -20.20 -22.72 -13.59
C ARG A 100 -19.68 -21.34 -13.17
N LEU A 101 -19.88 -20.98 -11.91
CA LEU A 101 -19.34 -19.75 -11.34
C LEU A 101 -17.87 -19.94 -10.97
N VAL A 102 -17.00 -19.09 -11.51
CA VAL A 102 -15.61 -18.98 -11.05
C VAL A 102 -15.52 -17.86 -10.04
N VAL A 103 -15.08 -18.17 -8.82
CA VAL A 103 -14.83 -17.18 -7.76
C VAL A 103 -13.32 -17.04 -7.61
N LEU A 104 -12.79 -15.85 -7.89
CA LEU A 104 -11.38 -15.51 -7.67
C LEU A 104 -11.29 -14.69 -6.39
N ASP A 105 -10.89 -15.31 -5.28
CA ASP A 105 -10.73 -14.60 -4.00
C ASP A 105 -9.35 -13.92 -3.91
N GLU A 106 -9.30 -12.81 -3.16
CA GLU A 106 -8.13 -11.95 -2.99
C GLU A 106 -7.50 -11.46 -4.30
N ALA A 107 -8.32 -11.09 -5.29
CA ALA A 107 -7.89 -10.69 -6.63
C ALA A 107 -7.00 -9.43 -6.68
N ASP A 108 -6.96 -8.65 -5.60
CA ASP A 108 -6.01 -7.56 -5.36
C ASP A 108 -4.56 -8.02 -5.22
N ASN A 109 -4.31 -9.29 -4.86
CA ASN A 109 -2.97 -9.85 -4.70
C ASN A 109 -2.26 -10.25 -6.01
N PHE A 110 -2.90 -10.12 -7.18
CA PHE A 110 -2.29 -10.51 -8.47
C PHE A 110 -1.02 -9.73 -8.85
N HIS A 111 -0.68 -8.64 -8.14
CA HIS A 111 0.54 -7.85 -8.41
C HIS A 111 1.73 -8.19 -7.50
N GLY A 112 1.51 -8.92 -6.40
CA GLY A 112 2.51 -9.10 -5.34
C GLY A 112 3.57 -10.17 -5.61
N ASN A 113 3.24 -11.23 -6.38
CA ASN A 113 4.10 -12.39 -6.53
C ASN A 113 4.61 -12.59 -7.98
N ALA A 114 5.84 -12.12 -8.20
CA ALA A 114 6.87 -12.66 -9.10
C ALA A 114 6.71 -12.68 -10.64
N ASP A 115 5.53 -12.47 -11.25
CA ASP A 115 5.43 -12.59 -12.72
C ASP A 115 5.09 -11.26 -13.42
N TYR A 116 6.09 -10.68 -14.10
CA TYR A 116 6.00 -9.48 -14.97
C TYR A 116 5.00 -9.62 -16.15
N GLY A 117 4.14 -10.65 -16.17
CA GLY A 117 3.11 -10.90 -17.18
C GLY A 117 1.81 -11.54 -16.67
N GLY A 118 1.72 -11.93 -15.39
CA GLY A 118 0.56 -12.64 -14.84
C GLY A 118 -0.73 -11.81 -14.83
N SER A 119 -0.65 -10.56 -14.40
CA SER A 119 -1.82 -9.67 -14.30
C SER A 119 -2.44 -9.30 -15.67
N ARG A 120 -1.61 -9.17 -16.72
CA ARG A 120 -2.08 -8.92 -18.10
C ARG A 120 -2.80 -10.14 -18.66
N GLU A 121 -2.27 -11.32 -18.39
CA GLU A 121 -2.81 -12.57 -18.89
C GLU A 121 -4.11 -12.97 -18.15
N VAL A 122 -4.17 -12.78 -16.83
CA VAL A 122 -5.41 -12.90 -16.04
C VAL A 122 -6.47 -11.93 -16.59
N THR A 123 -6.09 -10.67 -16.87
CA THR A 123 -7.01 -9.70 -17.49
C THR A 123 -7.55 -10.18 -18.84
N ARG A 124 -6.72 -10.82 -19.67
CA ARG A 124 -7.15 -11.38 -20.96
C ARG A 124 -8.16 -12.52 -20.74
N VAL A 125 -7.84 -13.46 -19.86
CA VAL A 125 -8.71 -14.61 -19.56
C VAL A 125 -10.06 -14.15 -19.00
N VAL A 126 -10.07 -13.14 -18.13
CA VAL A 126 -11.31 -12.56 -17.57
C VAL A 126 -12.16 -11.92 -18.67
N LYS A 127 -11.54 -11.21 -19.64
CA LYS A 127 -12.25 -10.60 -20.77
C LYS A 127 -12.84 -11.61 -21.75
N ASP A 128 -12.10 -12.68 -22.02
CA ASP A 128 -12.48 -13.68 -23.02
C ASP A 128 -13.25 -14.87 -22.40
N ALA A 129 -13.60 -14.78 -21.11
CA ALA A 129 -14.25 -15.84 -20.38
C ALA A 129 -15.66 -16.15 -20.91
N ASN A 130 -15.94 -17.44 -21.14
CA ASN A 130 -17.28 -17.94 -21.50
C ASN A 130 -18.05 -18.49 -20.28
N GLN A 131 -17.62 -18.15 -19.07
CA GLN A 131 -18.26 -18.55 -17.81
C GLN A 131 -18.38 -17.33 -16.89
N PRO A 132 -19.39 -17.26 -16.01
CA PRO A 132 -19.49 -16.17 -15.05
C PRO A 132 -18.30 -16.19 -14.09
N ILE A 133 -17.67 -15.01 -13.91
CA ILE A 133 -16.53 -14.83 -13.00
C ILE A 133 -16.85 -13.70 -12.02
N VAL A 134 -16.73 -14.01 -10.73
CA VAL A 134 -16.77 -13.05 -9.62
C VAL A 134 -15.36 -12.93 -9.07
N LEU A 135 -14.79 -11.72 -9.10
CA LEU A 135 -13.53 -11.38 -8.47
C LEU A 135 -13.82 -10.73 -7.12
N VAL A 136 -13.30 -11.28 -6.04
CA VAL A 136 -13.41 -10.70 -4.70
C VAL A 136 -12.11 -9.99 -4.37
N ALA A 137 -12.20 -8.75 -3.89
CA ALA A 137 -11.02 -7.96 -3.50
C ALA A 137 -11.27 -7.19 -2.20
N ASN A 138 -10.24 -7.02 -1.38
CA ASN A 138 -10.31 -6.11 -0.24
C ASN A 138 -9.90 -4.70 -0.68
N GLU A 139 -8.78 -4.58 -1.39
CA GLU A 139 -8.23 -3.32 -1.87
C GLU A 139 -8.49 -3.14 -3.38
N PHE A 140 -9.64 -2.54 -3.71
CA PHE A 140 -10.04 -2.33 -5.11
C PHE A 140 -8.99 -1.56 -5.94
N TYR A 141 -8.34 -0.57 -5.33
CA TYR A 141 -7.36 0.28 -6.02
C TYR A 141 -6.03 -0.41 -6.27
N ASP A 142 -5.71 -1.46 -5.52
CA ASP A 142 -4.51 -2.26 -5.71
C ASP A 142 -4.60 -3.18 -6.94
N MET A 143 -5.81 -3.47 -7.43
CA MET A 143 -6.00 -4.18 -8.70
C MET A 143 -5.45 -3.40 -9.92
N SER A 144 -5.22 -4.07 -11.05
CA SER A 144 -4.78 -3.36 -12.26
C SER A 144 -5.94 -2.54 -12.84
N LYS A 145 -5.65 -1.32 -13.32
CA LYS A 145 -6.64 -0.48 -14.00
C LYS A 145 -7.30 -1.22 -15.19
N SER A 146 -6.54 -2.05 -15.90
CA SER A 146 -7.05 -2.86 -17.02
C SER A 146 -8.05 -3.92 -16.60
N LEU A 147 -7.88 -4.53 -15.42
CA LEU A 147 -8.80 -5.52 -14.87
C LEU A 147 -10.07 -4.84 -14.33
N ARG A 148 -9.91 -3.74 -13.60
CA ARG A 148 -11.04 -2.91 -13.15
C ARG A 148 -11.94 -2.46 -14.30
N ASN A 149 -11.34 -1.93 -15.37
CA ASN A 149 -12.10 -1.46 -16.53
C ASN A 149 -12.76 -2.59 -17.36
N ALA A 150 -12.34 -3.84 -17.16
CA ALA A 150 -12.90 -4.99 -17.87
C ALA A 150 -14.15 -5.58 -17.20
N CYS A 151 -14.37 -5.25 -15.93
CA CYS A 151 -15.41 -5.86 -15.11
C CYS A 151 -16.45 -4.82 -14.70
N GLU A 152 -17.65 -5.30 -14.38
CA GLU A 152 -18.59 -4.53 -13.58
C GLU A 152 -18.12 -4.47 -12.12
N THR A 153 -18.50 -3.44 -11.38
CA THR A 153 -17.97 -3.19 -10.02
C THR A 153 -19.11 -2.99 -9.03
N ILE A 154 -19.12 -3.81 -7.98
CA ILE A 154 -20.09 -3.76 -6.90
C ILE A 154 -19.36 -3.55 -5.58
N GLU A 155 -19.69 -2.46 -4.89
CA GLU A 155 -19.12 -2.09 -3.59
C GLU A 155 -19.94 -2.72 -2.46
N PHE A 156 -19.27 -3.48 -1.60
CA PHE A 156 -19.78 -3.92 -0.30
C PHE A 156 -19.21 -3.01 0.78
N ARG A 157 -20.09 -2.35 1.53
CA ARG A 157 -19.74 -1.45 2.62
C ARG A 157 -19.74 -2.19 3.96
N ASP A 158 -19.18 -1.54 4.98
CA ASP A 158 -19.22 -2.02 6.35
C ASP A 158 -20.66 -2.27 6.81
N VAL A 159 -20.87 -3.38 7.51
CA VAL A 159 -22.21 -3.80 7.91
C VAL A 159 -22.63 -3.00 9.14
N SER A 160 -23.78 -2.33 9.05
CA SER A 160 -24.27 -1.53 10.18
C SER A 160 -24.57 -2.40 11.41
N LYS A 161 -24.39 -1.85 12.61
CA LYS A 161 -24.78 -2.50 13.89
C LYS A 161 -26.21 -3.05 13.87
N ARG A 162 -27.14 -2.29 13.27
CA ARG A 162 -28.55 -2.68 13.10
C ARG A 162 -28.74 -3.96 12.29
N SER A 163 -27.79 -4.29 11.42
CA SER A 163 -27.78 -5.52 10.61
C SER A 163 -27.00 -6.66 11.27
N ILE A 164 -25.95 -6.35 12.04
CA ILE A 164 -25.14 -7.35 12.78
C ILE A 164 -25.92 -7.96 13.95
N VAL A 165 -26.53 -7.13 14.81
CA VAL A 165 -27.20 -7.60 16.03
C VAL A 165 -28.27 -8.67 15.74
N PRO A 166 -29.13 -8.56 14.71
CA PRO A 166 -30.05 -9.62 14.35
C PRO A 166 -29.39 -10.96 13.98
N VAL A 167 -28.20 -10.94 13.37
CA VAL A 167 -27.44 -12.16 13.04
C VAL A 167 -26.96 -12.83 14.32
N LEU A 168 -26.30 -12.08 15.19
CA LEU A 168 -25.81 -12.58 16.48
C LEU A 168 -26.96 -13.17 17.32
N ARG A 169 -28.09 -12.45 17.34
CA ARG A 169 -29.32 -12.89 18.03
C ARG A 169 -29.85 -14.23 17.50
N ASP A 170 -29.85 -14.41 16.19
CA ASP A 170 -30.31 -15.64 15.56
C ASP A 170 -29.36 -16.81 15.85
N ILE A 171 -28.05 -16.57 15.82
CA ILE A 171 -27.03 -17.56 16.19
C ILE A 171 -27.20 -18.01 17.65
N CYS A 172 -27.31 -17.09 18.61
CA CYS A 172 -27.52 -17.44 20.02
C CYS A 172 -28.76 -18.32 20.21
N ARG A 173 -29.87 -18.00 19.52
CA ARG A 173 -31.10 -18.78 19.58
C ARG A 173 -30.93 -20.20 19.05
N ARG A 174 -30.16 -20.38 17.97
CA ARG A 174 -29.90 -21.70 17.37
C ARG A 174 -28.93 -22.54 18.21
N GLU A 175 -28.00 -21.89 18.91
CA GLU A 175 -27.05 -22.55 19.82
C GLU A 175 -27.61 -22.75 21.24
N GLY A 176 -28.78 -22.16 21.54
CA GLY A 176 -29.41 -22.28 22.85
C GLY A 176 -28.73 -21.46 23.95
N VAL A 177 -28.02 -20.39 23.58
CA VAL A 177 -27.31 -19.49 24.49
C VAL A 177 -28.27 -18.39 24.93
N GLU A 178 -28.43 -18.19 26.25
CA GLU A 178 -29.17 -17.04 26.77
C GLU A 178 -28.34 -15.76 26.59
N PHE A 179 -28.96 -14.61 26.34
CA PHE A 179 -28.21 -13.36 26.11
C PHE A 179 -28.98 -12.12 26.59
N GLU A 180 -28.22 -11.09 26.94
CA GLU A 180 -28.70 -9.73 27.10
C GLU A 180 -28.53 -8.95 25.79
N GLU A 181 -29.51 -8.10 25.45
CA GLU A 181 -29.47 -7.34 24.20
C GLU A 181 -28.26 -6.39 24.14
N GLY A 182 -27.92 -5.77 25.27
CA GLY A 182 -26.73 -4.92 25.39
C GLY A 182 -25.41 -5.65 25.13
N ALA A 183 -25.33 -6.96 25.40
CA ALA A 183 -24.14 -7.76 25.13
C ALA A 183 -23.92 -7.92 23.62
N LEU A 184 -24.99 -8.21 22.88
CA LEU A 184 -24.95 -8.32 21.42
C LEU A 184 -24.68 -6.98 20.74
N GLU A 185 -25.27 -5.90 21.27
CA GLU A 185 -24.97 -4.55 20.80
C GLU A 185 -23.49 -4.25 20.97
N LYS A 186 -22.91 -4.53 22.15
CA LYS A 186 -21.51 -4.29 22.44
C LYS A 186 -20.56 -5.04 21.49
N ILE A 187 -20.81 -6.32 21.22
CA ILE A 187 -20.04 -7.11 20.22
C ILE A 187 -20.15 -6.47 18.82
N ALA A 188 -21.32 -5.99 18.44
CA ALA A 188 -21.49 -5.30 17.16
C ALA A 188 -20.79 -3.93 17.11
N GLU A 189 -20.51 -3.30 18.26
CA GLU A 189 -19.77 -2.04 18.32
C GLU A 189 -18.26 -2.23 18.18
N SER A 190 -17.70 -3.25 18.82
CA SER A 190 -16.25 -3.52 18.84
C SER A 190 -15.69 -3.99 17.51
N THR A 191 -16.54 -4.43 16.59
CA THR A 191 -16.13 -5.12 15.35
C THR A 191 -16.08 -4.22 14.12
N SER A 192 -16.36 -2.92 14.27
CA SER A 192 -16.30 -1.90 13.21
C SER A 192 -17.00 -2.28 11.89
N GLY A 193 -18.05 -3.10 11.96
CA GLY A 193 -18.81 -3.53 10.78
C GLY A 193 -18.35 -4.84 10.12
N ASP A 194 -17.37 -5.54 10.70
CA ASP A 194 -16.97 -6.89 10.30
C ASP A 194 -17.88 -7.95 10.94
N LEU A 195 -18.74 -8.55 10.13
CA LEU A 195 -19.70 -9.56 10.57
C LEU A 195 -19.02 -10.89 10.96
N ARG A 196 -17.94 -11.27 10.27
CA ARG A 196 -17.20 -12.51 10.57
C ARG A 196 -16.52 -12.39 11.93
N SER A 197 -15.90 -11.24 12.21
CA SER A 197 -15.29 -10.95 13.51
C SER A 197 -16.34 -10.93 14.61
N ALA A 198 -17.52 -10.32 14.39
CA ALA A 198 -18.62 -10.34 15.36
C ALA A 198 -19.13 -11.76 15.70
N VAL A 199 -19.20 -12.66 14.71
CA VAL A 199 -19.59 -14.06 14.96
C VAL A 199 -18.51 -14.81 15.74
N ASN A 200 -17.23 -14.57 15.44
CA ASN A 200 -16.12 -15.18 16.17
C ASN A 200 -16.06 -14.71 17.63
N ASP A 201 -16.22 -13.40 17.86
CA ASP A 201 -16.23 -12.84 19.22
C ASP A 201 -17.43 -13.39 20.01
N LEU A 202 -18.60 -13.49 19.38
CA LEU A 202 -19.76 -14.15 19.98
C LEU A 202 -19.47 -15.62 20.35
N GLN A 203 -18.86 -16.39 19.44
CA GLN A 203 -18.52 -17.78 19.71
C GLN A 203 -17.56 -17.90 20.90
N ALA A 204 -16.54 -17.04 20.97
CA ALA A 204 -15.57 -17.03 22.05
C ALA A 204 -16.25 -16.80 23.42
N VAL A 205 -17.11 -15.79 23.52
CA VAL A 205 -17.84 -15.49 24.77
C VAL A 205 -18.81 -16.63 25.13
N ALA A 206 -19.50 -17.19 24.13
CA ALA A 206 -20.47 -18.26 24.34
C ALA A 206 -19.84 -19.61 24.74
N GLU A 207 -18.56 -19.83 24.44
CA GLU A 207 -17.83 -21.01 24.90
C GLU A 207 -17.53 -20.97 26.41
N GLU A 208 -17.47 -19.77 27.00
CA GLU A 208 -17.13 -19.56 28.41
C GLU A 208 -18.36 -19.43 29.33
N ALA A 209 -19.52 -19.01 28.78
CA ALA A 209 -20.73 -18.73 29.56
C ALA A 209 -22.01 -19.31 28.94
N GLU A 210 -22.85 -19.94 29.77
CA GLU A 210 -24.20 -20.41 29.36
C GLU A 210 -25.18 -19.25 29.10
N ARG A 211 -24.85 -18.05 29.60
CA ARG A 211 -25.62 -16.82 29.42
C ARG A 211 -24.68 -15.65 29.17
N LEU A 212 -24.84 -14.98 28.04
CA LEU A 212 -24.10 -13.76 27.68
C LEU A 212 -24.66 -12.54 28.43
N THR A 213 -23.84 -11.93 29.27
CA THR A 213 -24.10 -10.61 29.87
C THR A 213 -23.18 -9.55 29.26
N VAL A 214 -23.48 -8.27 29.50
CA VAL A 214 -22.61 -7.16 29.04
C VAL A 214 -21.20 -7.28 29.64
N ASP A 215 -21.09 -7.72 30.89
CA ASP A 215 -19.81 -7.84 31.60
C ASP A 215 -18.92 -8.93 30.99
N ASP A 216 -19.50 -10.03 30.51
CA ASP A 216 -18.76 -11.13 29.87
C ASP A 216 -18.09 -10.68 28.55
N VAL A 217 -18.77 -9.78 27.82
CA VAL A 217 -18.23 -9.16 26.59
C VAL A 217 -17.08 -8.21 26.91
N VAL A 218 -17.12 -7.52 28.06
CA VAL A 218 -16.01 -6.64 28.52
C VAL A 218 -14.78 -7.48 28.89
N THR A 219 -14.97 -8.62 29.56
CA THR A 219 -13.85 -9.49 29.95
C THR A 219 -13.23 -10.27 28.79
N SER A 220 -13.99 -10.42 27.70
CA SER A 220 -13.59 -11.09 26.46
C SER A 220 -13.35 -10.09 25.31
N GLU A 221 -13.33 -8.78 25.60
CA GLU A 221 -12.67 -7.85 24.69
C GLU A 221 -11.29 -8.46 24.43
N ARG A 222 -11.01 -8.85 23.16
CA ARG A 222 -9.63 -8.76 22.66
C ARG A 222 -9.09 -7.49 23.25
N ASP A 223 -7.90 -7.47 23.86
CA ASP A 223 -7.22 -6.23 24.26
C ASP A 223 -7.51 -5.21 23.17
N THR A 224 -8.56 -4.40 23.37
CA THR A 224 -9.02 -3.49 22.34
C THR A 224 -8.04 -2.42 22.63
N THR A 225 -6.96 -2.43 21.86
CA THR A 225 -6.36 -1.22 21.35
C THR A 225 -7.35 -0.11 21.53
N GLU A 226 -7.16 0.66 22.60
CA GLU A 226 -7.77 1.97 22.70
C GLU A 226 -7.50 2.56 21.33
N GLY A 227 -8.58 2.88 20.60
CA GLY A 227 -8.43 3.40 19.26
C GLY A 227 -7.42 4.53 19.38
N ILE A 228 -6.41 4.56 18.52
CA ILE A 228 -5.29 5.51 18.64
C ILE A 228 -5.77 6.95 18.89
N PHE A 229 -6.95 7.31 18.38
CA PHE A 229 -7.61 8.59 18.64
C PHE A 229 -8.11 8.79 20.07
N ASP A 230 -8.68 7.77 20.70
CA ASP A 230 -9.13 7.80 22.09
C ASP A 230 -7.90 7.87 23.01
N PHE A 231 -6.88 7.05 22.74
CA PHE A 231 -5.59 7.13 23.42
C PHE A 231 -4.97 8.54 23.31
N LEU A 232 -4.99 9.15 22.11
CA LEU A 232 -4.49 10.51 21.92
C LEU A 232 -5.28 11.53 22.75
N ASP A 233 -6.61 11.41 22.83
CA ASP A 233 -7.42 12.30 23.66
C ASP A 233 -7.08 12.15 25.13
N GLU A 234 -6.99 10.92 25.61
CA GLU A 234 -6.65 10.59 27.00
C GLU A 234 -5.22 11.05 27.36
N LEU A 235 -4.23 10.76 26.52
CA LEU A 235 -2.84 11.19 26.66
C LEU A 235 -2.73 12.71 26.75
N ILE A 236 -3.35 13.40 25.79
CA ILE A 236 -3.18 14.84 25.62
C ILE A 236 -3.98 15.60 26.67
N LYS A 237 -5.16 15.12 27.08
CA LYS A 237 -6.09 15.91 27.90
C LYS A 237 -6.32 15.42 29.32
N GLU A 238 -6.31 14.12 29.56
CA GLU A 238 -6.86 13.55 30.78
C GLU A 238 -5.81 12.89 31.69
N LYS A 239 -5.09 11.89 31.17
CA LYS A 239 -4.23 11.01 31.97
C LYS A 239 -3.01 11.77 32.50
N ASP A 240 -2.55 11.36 33.67
CA ASP A 240 -1.24 11.75 34.17
C ASP A 240 -0.13 10.92 33.50
N ALA A 241 1.12 11.19 33.85
CA ALA A 241 2.27 10.53 33.22
C ALA A 241 2.24 9.00 33.35
N GLU A 242 1.81 8.47 34.50
CA GLU A 242 1.74 7.02 34.74
C GLU A 242 0.56 6.39 34.00
N GLY A 243 -0.62 7.05 34.02
CA GLY A 243 -1.80 6.60 33.30
C GLY A 243 -1.58 6.58 31.78
N ALA A 244 -0.94 7.61 31.24
CA ALA A 244 -0.60 7.71 29.82
C ALA A 244 0.35 6.58 29.36
N LEU A 245 1.37 6.26 30.17
CA LEU A 245 2.28 5.16 29.87
C LEU A 245 1.57 3.81 29.87
N ARG A 246 0.66 3.57 30.84
CA ARG A 246 -0.11 2.32 30.88
C ARG A 246 -1.01 2.19 29.68
N ALA A 247 -1.80 3.22 29.37
CA ALA A 247 -2.70 3.23 28.22
C ALA A 247 -1.95 2.96 26.90
N SER A 248 -0.70 3.41 26.79
CA SER A 248 0.10 3.16 25.59
C SER A 248 0.45 1.69 25.33
N TYR A 249 0.37 0.82 26.35
CA TYR A 249 0.59 -0.61 26.17
C TYR A 249 -0.59 -1.30 25.51
N ASP A 250 -1.78 -0.72 25.64
CA ASP A 250 -3.00 -1.28 25.09
C ASP A 250 -3.11 -0.90 23.60
N VAL A 251 -2.46 0.20 23.17
CA VAL A 251 -2.44 0.66 21.78
C VAL A 251 -1.64 -0.28 20.85
N ASP A 252 -2.27 -0.83 19.81
CA ASP A 252 -1.64 -1.63 18.75
C ASP A 252 -0.95 -0.74 17.70
N GLU A 253 0.05 0.02 18.15
CA GLU A 253 0.95 0.80 17.30
C GLU A 253 2.40 0.55 17.69
N THR A 254 3.29 0.48 16.69
CA THR A 254 4.71 0.36 17.00
C THR A 254 5.23 1.64 17.65
N PRO A 255 6.29 1.60 18.48
CA PRO A 255 6.83 2.81 19.07
C PRO A 255 7.24 3.90 18.06
N ASP A 256 7.65 3.49 16.86
CA ASP A 256 7.97 4.41 15.77
C ASP A 256 6.70 5.09 15.21
N ASP A 257 5.60 4.35 15.05
CA ASP A 257 4.34 4.89 14.54
C ASP A 257 3.62 5.73 15.59
N LEU A 258 3.60 5.27 16.84
CA LEU A 258 3.05 5.99 17.99
C LEU A 258 3.70 7.36 18.16
N LEU A 259 5.03 7.46 17.97
CA LEU A 259 5.72 8.74 18.00
C LEU A 259 5.15 9.73 16.96
N ASN A 260 4.90 9.27 15.73
CA ASN A 260 4.37 10.12 14.66
C ASN A 260 2.91 10.51 14.91
N TRP A 261 2.12 9.59 15.47
CA TRP A 261 0.76 9.88 15.91
C TRP A 261 0.71 10.99 16.94
N ILE A 262 1.57 10.93 17.96
CA ILE A 262 1.63 11.93 19.02
C ILE A 262 2.17 13.25 18.46
N GLU A 263 3.26 13.23 17.70
CA GLU A 263 3.92 14.43 17.17
C GLU A 263 3.01 15.30 16.29
N ASP A 264 2.24 14.71 15.37
CA ASP A 264 1.37 15.47 14.47
C ASP A 264 0.07 15.96 15.16
N ASN A 265 -0.28 15.41 16.34
CA ASN A 265 -1.53 15.72 17.04
C ASN A 265 -1.35 16.59 18.29
N VAL A 266 -0.25 16.48 19.04
CA VAL A 266 0.03 17.32 20.22
C VAL A 266 -0.11 18.83 19.98
N PRO A 267 0.35 19.40 18.84
CA PRO A 267 0.19 20.84 18.56
C PRO A 267 -1.26 21.33 18.42
N LYS A 268 -2.24 20.42 18.38
CA LYS A 268 -3.67 20.78 18.30
C LYS A 268 -4.22 21.29 19.62
N ASP A 269 -3.63 20.87 20.75
CA ASP A 269 -4.08 21.24 22.09
C ASP A 269 -2.98 21.88 22.95
N TYR A 270 -1.70 21.63 22.64
CA TYR A 270 -0.57 22.19 23.37
C TYR A 270 -0.04 23.42 22.63
N GLU A 271 0.27 24.47 23.39
CA GLU A 271 0.77 25.73 22.82
C GLU A 271 1.96 26.30 23.61
N GLY A 272 2.75 27.14 22.95
CA GLY A 272 3.82 27.90 23.57
C GLY A 272 4.85 27.02 24.30
N ALA A 273 5.08 27.29 25.57
CA ALA A 273 6.12 26.60 26.35
C ALA A 273 5.70 25.20 26.82
N GLU A 274 4.42 24.87 26.86
CA GLU A 274 3.95 23.48 27.08
C GLU A 274 4.28 22.62 25.86
N LEU A 275 3.96 23.12 24.67
CA LEU A 275 4.29 22.46 23.41
C LEU A 275 5.80 22.26 23.25
N ALA A 276 6.59 23.26 23.64
CA ALA A 276 8.05 23.17 23.61
C ALA A 276 8.60 22.03 24.48
N ASP A 277 8.07 21.89 25.71
CA ASP A 277 8.47 20.82 26.63
C ASP A 277 8.05 19.45 26.06
N ALA A 278 6.85 19.33 25.49
CA ALA A 278 6.40 18.10 24.84
C ALA A 278 7.33 17.68 23.69
N TYR A 279 7.72 18.62 22.84
CA TYR A 279 8.66 18.35 21.74
C TYR A 279 10.07 18.02 22.22
N GLU A 280 10.50 18.49 23.39
CA GLU A 280 11.78 18.06 23.99
C GLU A 280 11.75 16.56 24.32
N PHE A 281 10.65 16.08 24.91
CA PHE A 281 10.43 14.66 25.16
C PHE A 281 10.32 13.84 23.87
N LEU A 282 9.52 14.29 22.89
CA LEU A 282 9.39 13.62 21.60
C LEU A 282 10.74 13.53 20.86
N SER A 283 11.55 14.60 20.90
CA SER A 283 12.91 14.58 20.33
C SER A 283 13.82 13.57 21.03
N ASN A 284 13.70 13.40 22.34
CA ASN A 284 14.45 12.39 23.07
C ASN A 284 13.98 10.97 22.73
N ALA A 285 12.66 10.76 22.54
CA ALA A 285 12.10 9.50 22.06
C ALA A 285 12.68 9.11 20.69
N ASP A 286 12.72 10.03 19.72
CA ASP A 286 13.32 9.78 18.39
C ASP A 286 14.80 9.37 18.49
N ARG A 287 15.57 9.97 19.41
CA ARG A 287 16.96 9.57 19.65
C ARG A 287 17.08 8.14 20.17
N TRP A 288 16.16 7.70 21.05
CA TRP A 288 16.12 6.32 21.53
C TRP A 288 15.74 5.35 20.41
N LEU A 289 14.73 5.69 19.60
CA LEU A 289 14.37 4.90 18.41
C LEU A 289 15.54 4.81 17.42
N GLY A 290 16.28 5.90 17.22
CA GLY A 290 17.51 5.91 16.44
C GLY A 290 18.56 4.92 16.94
N ARG A 291 18.69 4.75 18.27
CA ARG A 291 19.56 3.73 18.87
C ARG A 291 19.03 2.32 18.61
N VAL A 292 17.73 2.09 18.76
CA VAL A 292 17.09 0.80 18.44
C VAL A 292 17.41 0.41 17.00
N ARG A 293 17.22 1.31 16.03
CA ARG A 293 17.51 1.05 14.61
C ARG A 293 18.99 0.75 14.36
N ALA A 294 19.89 1.42 15.07
CA ALA A 294 21.33 1.24 14.91
C ALA A 294 21.87 -0.05 15.54
N THR A 295 21.32 -0.48 16.69
CA THR A 295 21.82 -1.65 17.44
C THR A 295 20.95 -2.90 17.31
N GLN A 296 19.73 -2.75 16.78
CA GLN A 296 18.66 -3.76 16.82
C GLN A 296 18.31 -4.24 18.24
N ASP A 297 18.59 -3.41 19.25
CA ASP A 297 18.26 -3.70 20.65
C ASP A 297 16.90 -3.08 21.02
N TYR A 298 15.87 -3.90 20.97
CA TYR A 298 14.49 -3.50 21.26
C TYR A 298 14.23 -3.20 22.74
N SER A 299 15.16 -3.51 23.64
CA SER A 299 15.02 -3.13 25.06
C SER A 299 14.99 -1.61 25.26
N TYR A 300 15.48 -0.84 24.28
CA TYR A 300 15.42 0.62 24.32
C TYR A 300 14.04 1.20 24.02
N TRP A 301 13.09 0.41 23.51
CA TRP A 301 11.72 0.88 23.28
C TRP A 301 11.07 1.42 24.55
N ARG A 302 11.32 0.83 25.72
CA ARG A 302 10.81 1.35 26.99
C ARG A 302 11.17 2.83 27.21
N TYR A 303 12.38 3.24 26.84
CA TYR A 303 12.82 4.62 27.00
C TYR A 303 12.19 5.55 25.96
N ALA A 304 11.95 5.06 24.74
CA ALA A 304 11.24 5.82 23.73
C ALA A 304 9.78 6.03 24.15
N THR A 305 9.09 4.97 24.55
CA THR A 305 7.69 4.98 25.01
C THR A 305 7.52 5.87 26.23
N ASP A 306 8.37 5.77 27.25
CA ASP A 306 8.34 6.67 28.40
C ASP A 306 8.41 8.15 27.99
N ASN A 307 9.29 8.50 27.04
CA ASN A 307 9.45 9.89 26.63
C ASN A 307 8.23 10.38 25.84
N MET A 308 7.78 9.64 24.82
CA MET A 308 6.67 10.10 23.97
C MET A 308 5.30 10.05 24.64
N THR A 309 5.12 9.24 25.69
CA THR A 309 3.84 9.11 26.40
C THR A 309 3.87 9.87 27.73
N ALA A 310 4.51 9.32 28.76
CA ALA A 310 4.61 9.91 30.09
C ALA A 310 5.24 11.31 30.05
N GLY A 311 6.28 11.52 29.23
CA GLY A 311 6.91 12.83 29.06
C GLY A 311 5.97 13.88 28.47
N VAL A 312 5.22 13.51 27.43
CA VAL A 312 4.23 14.40 26.81
C VAL A 312 3.10 14.71 27.80
N ALA A 313 2.51 13.71 28.45
CA ALA A 313 1.48 13.95 29.46
C ALA A 313 1.99 14.83 30.63
N ALA A 314 3.24 14.63 31.06
CA ALA A 314 3.85 15.42 32.13
C ALA A 314 4.11 16.88 31.73
N SER A 315 4.22 17.18 30.43
CA SER A 315 4.40 18.56 29.96
C SER A 315 3.13 19.40 30.03
N ARG A 316 1.96 18.75 30.16
CA ARG A 316 0.64 19.39 30.17
C ARG A 316 0.51 20.47 31.24
N ARG A 317 -0.01 21.63 30.85
CA ARG A 317 -0.24 22.77 31.75
C ARG A 317 -1.73 23.07 31.86
N GLY A 318 -2.30 22.66 32.99
CA GLY A 318 -3.72 22.85 33.29
C GLY A 318 -4.62 21.81 32.64
N GLU A 319 -5.92 22.00 32.81
CA GLU A 319 -6.94 21.14 32.21
C GLU A 319 -7.10 21.48 30.73
N LYS A 320 -7.18 20.45 29.90
CA LYS A 320 -7.52 20.56 28.48
C LYS A 320 -8.96 20.09 28.31
N GLY A 321 -9.71 20.77 27.47
CA GLY A 321 -11.11 20.45 27.23
C GLY A 321 -11.55 20.91 25.86
N GLY A 322 -12.76 20.50 25.48
CA GLY A 322 -13.29 20.72 24.14
C GLY A 322 -12.95 19.57 23.19
N TRP A 323 -13.72 19.52 22.11
CA TRP A 323 -13.57 18.50 21.09
C TRP A 323 -12.42 18.84 20.15
N THR A 324 -11.49 17.90 19.96
CA THR A 324 -10.36 18.04 19.02
C THR A 324 -10.45 16.97 17.95
N ARG A 325 -10.26 17.35 16.69
CA ARG A 325 -10.18 16.40 15.59
C ARG A 325 -8.75 15.89 15.43
N TYR A 326 -8.45 14.76 16.03
CA TYR A 326 -7.22 14.03 15.72
C TYR A 326 -7.27 13.42 14.31
N GLY A 327 -6.09 13.14 13.75
CA GLY A 327 -5.98 12.64 12.40
C GLY A 327 -4.67 11.88 12.20
N PRO A 328 -4.59 11.08 11.13
CA PRO A 328 -3.41 10.28 10.83
C PRO A 328 -2.16 11.14 10.62
N PRO A 329 -0.97 10.60 10.91
CA PRO A 329 0.29 11.30 10.69
C PRO A 329 0.44 11.75 9.25
N SER A 330 0.62 13.04 9.08
CA SER A 330 1.00 13.67 7.84
C SER A 330 2.34 13.14 7.32
N TYR A 331 3.22 12.65 8.20
CA TYR A 331 4.51 12.06 7.85
C TYR A 331 4.40 10.94 6.79
N TRP A 332 3.46 10.01 6.93
CA TRP A 332 3.27 8.91 5.97
C TRP A 332 2.86 9.41 4.59
N SER A 333 1.90 10.35 4.54
CA SER A 333 1.47 10.98 3.29
C SER A 333 2.61 11.78 2.63
N LYS A 334 3.43 12.48 3.44
CA LYS A 334 4.61 13.23 2.99
C LYS A 334 5.67 12.28 2.44
N LEU A 335 5.94 11.14 3.09
CA LEU A 335 6.88 10.12 2.63
C LEU A 335 6.49 9.58 1.25
N GLY A 336 5.22 9.22 1.08
CA GLY A 336 4.68 8.74 -0.19
C GLY A 336 4.77 9.80 -1.28
N ARG A 337 4.22 11.00 -1.02
CA ARG A 337 4.21 12.13 -1.99
C ARG A 337 5.61 12.56 -2.43
N THR A 338 6.59 12.50 -1.52
CA THR A 338 7.97 12.92 -1.82
C THR A 338 8.86 11.80 -2.32
N LYS A 339 8.40 10.54 -2.36
CA LYS A 339 9.23 9.38 -2.77
C LYS A 339 9.83 9.60 -4.16
N GLY A 340 9.02 9.97 -5.15
CA GLY A 340 9.49 10.24 -6.51
C GLY A 340 10.53 11.37 -6.55
N THR A 341 10.21 12.51 -5.93
CA THR A 341 11.12 13.67 -5.81
C THR A 341 12.44 13.32 -5.13
N ARG A 342 12.41 12.49 -4.08
CA ARG A 342 13.61 12.03 -3.37
C ARG A 342 14.45 11.09 -4.23
N ASN A 343 13.82 10.14 -4.92
CA ASN A 343 14.53 9.23 -5.82
C ASN A 343 15.24 9.99 -6.94
N THR A 344 14.58 10.95 -7.59
CA THR A 344 15.21 11.79 -8.63
C THR A 344 16.38 12.58 -8.06
N ARG A 345 16.20 13.23 -6.89
CA ARG A 345 17.27 13.98 -6.22
C ARG A 345 18.46 13.09 -5.89
N ASP A 346 18.21 11.88 -5.39
CA ASP A 346 19.25 10.98 -4.93
C ASP A 346 20.00 10.36 -6.13
N SER A 347 19.31 10.04 -7.25
CA SER A 347 19.94 9.70 -8.55
C SER A 347 20.90 10.78 -9.04
N ILE A 348 20.44 12.05 -9.06
CA ILE A 348 21.28 13.18 -9.48
C ILE A 348 22.50 13.32 -8.54
N ALA A 349 22.28 13.21 -7.23
CA ALA A 349 23.35 13.33 -6.26
C ALA A 349 24.41 12.20 -6.40
N GLU A 350 24.01 10.99 -6.78
CA GLU A 350 24.92 9.88 -7.08
C GLU A 350 25.79 10.17 -8.30
N ARG A 351 25.21 10.65 -9.42
CA ARG A 351 25.99 11.02 -10.62
C ARG A 351 26.97 12.17 -10.38
N ILE A 352 26.55 13.17 -9.60
CA ILE A 352 27.44 14.26 -9.16
C ILE A 352 28.56 13.71 -8.28
N ALA A 353 28.23 12.86 -7.31
CA ALA A 353 29.21 12.28 -6.39
C ALA A 353 30.28 11.46 -7.13
N GLU A 354 29.87 10.60 -8.07
CA GLU A 354 30.77 9.78 -8.88
C GLU A 354 31.73 10.64 -9.71
N ARG A 355 31.20 11.68 -10.36
CA ARG A 355 32.01 12.55 -11.24
C ARG A 355 32.96 13.47 -10.47
N GLU A 356 32.50 14.05 -9.37
CA GLU A 356 33.27 15.02 -8.60
C GLU A 356 34.17 14.37 -7.52
N GLY A 357 34.07 13.05 -7.34
CA GLY A 357 34.82 12.32 -6.32
C GLY A 357 34.42 12.70 -4.89
N ALA A 358 33.13 12.97 -4.68
CA ALA A 358 32.57 13.42 -3.40
C ALA A 358 31.60 12.40 -2.81
N SER A 359 31.19 12.57 -1.54
CA SER A 359 30.11 11.75 -0.97
C SER A 359 28.75 12.16 -1.54
N VAL A 360 27.81 11.22 -1.65
CA VAL A 360 26.41 11.52 -2.06
C VAL A 360 25.77 12.55 -1.13
N ALA A 361 26.11 12.54 0.17
CA ALA A 361 25.64 13.54 1.12
C ALA A 361 26.16 14.95 0.79
N THR A 362 27.45 15.07 0.45
CA THR A 362 28.08 16.33 0.01
C THR A 362 27.47 16.81 -1.30
N ALA A 363 27.36 15.94 -2.31
CA ALA A 363 26.74 16.29 -3.59
C ALA A 363 25.31 16.83 -3.41
N ARG A 364 24.51 16.17 -2.57
CA ARG A 364 23.13 16.56 -2.29
C ARG A 364 22.99 17.87 -1.52
N ARG A 365 23.85 18.11 -0.52
CA ARG A 365 23.74 19.28 0.39
C ARG A 365 24.50 20.50 -0.11
N GLU A 366 25.62 20.31 -0.78
CA GLU A 366 26.58 21.37 -1.07
C GLU A 366 26.81 21.63 -2.57
N ILE A 367 26.35 20.76 -3.47
CA ILE A 367 26.52 20.96 -4.92
C ILE A 367 25.17 21.20 -5.59
N LEU A 368 24.25 20.25 -5.44
CA LEU A 368 22.95 20.26 -6.11
C LEU A 368 22.13 21.55 -5.90
N PRO A 369 22.05 22.14 -4.69
CA PRO A 369 21.31 23.40 -4.50
C PRO A 369 21.90 24.57 -5.28
N PHE A 370 23.24 24.62 -5.43
CA PHE A 370 23.90 25.67 -6.21
C PHE A 370 23.69 25.46 -7.71
N LEU A 371 23.78 24.22 -8.19
CA LEU A 371 23.46 23.89 -9.58
C LEU A 371 22.01 24.31 -9.91
N SER A 372 21.07 24.00 -9.02
CA SER A 372 19.66 24.41 -9.17
C SER A 372 19.50 25.92 -9.24
N ALA A 373 20.14 26.66 -8.32
CA ALA A 373 20.09 28.12 -8.31
C ALA A 373 20.71 28.75 -9.58
N MET A 374 21.85 28.23 -10.05
CA MET A 374 22.56 28.73 -11.23
C MET A 374 21.83 28.42 -12.55
N THR A 375 21.07 27.33 -12.59
CA THR A 375 20.40 26.85 -13.81
C THR A 375 18.87 27.03 -13.79
N HIS A 376 18.34 27.72 -12.78
CA HIS A 376 16.90 27.93 -12.58
C HIS A 376 16.17 28.39 -13.85
N HIS A 377 15.09 27.68 -14.21
CA HIS A 377 14.32 27.81 -15.45
C HIS A 377 15.16 27.79 -16.73
N CYS A 378 16.30 27.10 -16.71
CA CYS A 378 17.27 27.06 -17.81
C CYS A 378 17.68 28.47 -18.27
N LYS A 379 17.75 29.47 -17.37
CA LYS A 379 18.11 30.85 -17.72
C LYS A 379 19.53 30.94 -18.28
N ASN A 380 20.46 30.18 -17.71
CA ASN A 380 21.82 30.06 -18.21
C ASN A 380 21.96 28.80 -19.08
N ARG A 381 21.44 28.85 -20.31
CA ARG A 381 21.36 27.67 -21.20
C ARG A 381 22.72 26.99 -21.41
N ALA A 382 23.78 27.77 -21.64
CA ALA A 382 25.12 27.21 -21.85
C ALA A 382 25.62 26.42 -20.62
N LEU A 383 25.36 26.93 -19.41
CA LEU A 383 25.67 26.21 -18.18
C LEU A 383 24.76 24.98 -17.98
N THR A 384 23.46 25.10 -18.26
CA THR A 384 22.52 23.98 -18.12
C THR A 384 22.87 22.82 -19.05
N VAL A 385 23.23 23.09 -20.32
CA VAL A 385 23.69 22.07 -21.28
C VAL A 385 24.98 21.42 -20.79
N ARG A 386 25.95 22.21 -20.31
CA ARG A 386 27.20 21.66 -19.75
C ARG A 386 26.95 20.80 -18.52
N MET A 387 26.04 21.20 -17.64
CA MET A 387 25.65 20.44 -16.46
C MET A 387 24.97 19.12 -16.84
N ALA A 388 24.00 19.17 -17.75
CA ALA A 388 23.30 17.97 -18.23
C ALA A 388 24.28 16.99 -18.88
N ALA A 389 25.18 17.46 -19.74
CA ALA A 389 26.19 16.62 -20.37
C ALA A 389 27.23 16.10 -19.37
N ALA A 390 27.59 16.91 -18.37
CA ALA A 390 28.56 16.57 -17.34
C ALA A 390 28.09 15.40 -16.48
N TYR A 391 26.86 15.49 -15.95
CA TYR A 391 26.31 14.51 -15.01
C TYR A 391 25.37 13.52 -15.70
N ASP A 392 25.40 13.47 -17.04
CA ASP A 392 24.59 12.60 -17.89
C ASP A 392 23.09 12.64 -17.56
N LEU A 393 22.54 13.83 -17.31
CA LEU A 393 21.17 14.00 -16.80
C LEU A 393 20.12 13.82 -17.89
N ASP A 394 19.04 13.11 -17.58
CA ASP A 394 17.87 13.00 -18.44
C ASP A 394 16.93 14.22 -18.32
N GLU A 395 15.89 14.28 -19.16
CA GLU A 395 14.93 15.39 -19.18
C GLU A 395 14.22 15.59 -17.83
N SER A 396 13.89 14.50 -17.15
CA SER A 396 13.20 14.54 -15.86
C SER A 396 14.11 15.11 -14.75
N GLU A 397 15.40 14.78 -14.82
CA GLU A 397 16.43 15.26 -13.90
C GLU A 397 16.82 16.71 -14.18
N VAL A 398 16.96 17.10 -15.45
CA VAL A 398 17.19 18.51 -15.84
C VAL A 398 15.98 19.37 -15.44
N SER A 399 14.76 18.89 -15.66
CA SER A 399 13.54 19.53 -15.18
C SER A 399 13.57 19.70 -13.66
N PHE A 400 13.95 18.65 -12.91
CA PHE A 400 14.08 18.67 -11.46
C PHE A 400 15.10 19.71 -10.97
N VAL A 401 16.33 19.69 -11.50
CA VAL A 401 17.39 20.62 -11.06
C VAL A 401 17.01 22.06 -11.37
N THR A 402 16.48 22.31 -12.57
CA THR A 402 16.20 23.67 -13.03
C THR A 402 14.88 24.23 -12.50
N GLY A 403 14.02 23.41 -11.90
CA GLY A 403 12.64 23.81 -11.55
C GLY A 403 11.79 24.15 -12.77
N SER A 404 12.11 23.58 -13.93
CA SER A 404 11.33 23.73 -15.17
C SER A 404 10.27 22.62 -15.25
N GLY A 405 9.17 22.83 -15.99
CA GLY A 405 8.20 21.75 -16.25
C GLY A 405 8.82 20.61 -17.05
N LYS A 406 8.39 19.37 -16.78
CA LYS A 406 8.92 18.13 -17.39
C LYS A 406 8.82 18.16 -18.92
N ASP A 407 7.73 18.69 -19.46
CA ASP A 407 7.43 18.70 -20.91
C ASP A 407 7.72 20.06 -21.56
N THR A 408 8.75 20.76 -21.09
CA THR A 408 9.13 22.02 -21.75
C THR A 408 10.07 21.72 -22.90
N ASN A 409 9.71 22.15 -24.13
CA ASN A 409 10.61 22.13 -25.31
C ASN A 409 12.02 22.67 -25.00
N LYS A 410 12.11 23.54 -23.99
CA LYS A 410 13.37 24.07 -23.48
C LYS A 410 14.24 23.00 -22.82
N VAL A 411 13.68 22.13 -21.98
CA VAL A 411 14.40 21.03 -21.33
C VAL A 411 14.82 19.98 -22.36
N GLU A 412 13.91 19.57 -23.25
CA GLU A 412 14.22 18.64 -24.36
C GLU A 412 15.38 19.18 -25.21
N SER A 413 15.33 20.46 -25.61
CA SER A 413 16.41 21.09 -26.38
C SER A 413 17.73 21.19 -25.62
N VAL A 414 17.71 21.19 -24.28
CA VAL A 414 18.93 21.24 -23.46
C VAL A 414 19.57 19.86 -23.38
N VAL A 415 18.76 18.81 -23.27
CA VAL A 415 19.24 17.42 -23.25
C VAL A 415 19.79 17.02 -24.63
N ALA A 416 19.10 17.37 -25.72
CA ALA A 416 19.59 17.12 -27.08
C ALA A 416 20.96 17.78 -27.34
N ASP A 417 21.12 19.06 -26.98
CA ASP A 417 22.41 19.76 -27.06
C ASP A 417 23.48 19.13 -26.14
N ALA A 418 23.08 18.59 -24.99
CA ALA A 418 23.99 17.91 -24.08
C ALA A 418 24.50 16.59 -24.67
N ASP A 419 23.65 15.84 -25.37
CA ASP A 419 24.01 14.63 -26.07
C ASP A 419 24.96 14.89 -27.24
N GLU A 420 24.72 15.95 -28.02
CA GLU A 420 25.64 16.40 -29.07
C GLU A 420 27.02 16.75 -28.48
N LEU A 421 27.04 17.52 -27.38
CA LEU A 421 28.29 17.89 -26.70
C LEU A 421 29.05 16.67 -26.14
N LYS A 422 28.34 15.64 -25.65
CA LYS A 422 28.95 14.37 -25.24
C LYS A 422 29.56 13.64 -26.45
N ALA A 423 28.83 13.57 -27.57
CA ALA A 423 29.29 12.91 -28.79
C ALA A 423 30.54 13.60 -29.36
N GLU A 424 30.56 14.94 -29.42
CA GLU A 424 31.72 15.72 -29.86
C GLU A 424 32.96 15.42 -29.00
N LYS A 425 32.82 15.46 -27.67
CA LYS A 425 33.92 15.13 -26.75
C LYS A 425 34.41 13.70 -26.89
N ALA A 426 33.50 12.74 -27.10
CA ALA A 426 33.88 11.35 -27.33
C ALA A 426 34.70 11.20 -28.61
N VAL A 427 34.32 11.92 -29.68
CA VAL A 427 35.07 11.96 -30.94
C VAL A 427 36.44 12.61 -30.74
N GLU A 428 36.53 13.74 -30.05
CA GLU A 428 37.81 14.40 -29.74
C GLU A 428 38.75 13.52 -28.90
N HIS A 429 38.23 12.85 -27.88
CA HIS A 429 39.00 11.92 -27.06
C HIS A 429 39.46 10.69 -27.86
N SER A 430 38.64 10.17 -28.76
CA SER A 430 39.01 9.05 -29.66
C SER A 430 40.03 9.46 -30.73
N GLY A 431 39.93 10.69 -31.26
CA GLY A 431 40.86 11.25 -32.23
C GLY A 431 42.25 11.48 -31.62
N ASN A 432 42.32 11.93 -30.36
CA ASN A 432 43.59 12.06 -29.64
C ASN A 432 44.22 10.70 -29.31
N ALA A 433 43.42 9.68 -28.95
CA ALA A 433 43.94 8.33 -28.71
C ALA A 433 44.58 7.69 -29.97
N PHE A 434 44.05 8.01 -31.16
CA PHE A 434 44.62 7.57 -32.44
C PHE A 434 45.93 8.30 -32.78
N PHE A 435 46.00 9.61 -32.53
CA PHE A 435 47.21 10.41 -32.74
C PHE A 435 48.34 10.11 -31.73
N GLU A 436 48.01 9.64 -30.53
CA GLU A 436 48.99 9.28 -29.51
C GLU A 436 49.60 7.89 -29.76
N ALA A 437 48.82 6.95 -30.32
CA ALA A 437 49.31 5.64 -30.79
C ALA A 437 50.25 5.73 -32.02
N GLU A 438 50.05 6.71 -32.91
CA GLU A 438 50.98 6.96 -34.02
C GLU A 438 52.29 7.62 -33.56
N ARG A 439 52.32 8.31 -32.41
CA ARG A 439 53.57 8.87 -31.85
C ARG A 439 54.39 7.86 -31.05
N SER A 440 53.79 6.78 -30.53
CA SER A 440 54.53 5.74 -29.79
C SER A 440 55.07 4.61 -30.67
N SER A 441 54.67 4.52 -31.95
CA SER A 441 55.14 3.50 -32.89
C SER A 441 56.32 3.94 -33.78
N GLY A 442 56.88 5.13 -33.56
CA GLY A 442 57.92 5.73 -34.42
C GLY A 442 59.31 5.90 -33.81
N ALA A 443 59.57 5.44 -32.58
CA ALA A 443 60.89 5.61 -31.96
C ALA A 443 61.22 4.48 -30.99
N ASP A 444 61.73 3.36 -31.51
CA ASP A 444 62.67 2.53 -30.74
C ASP A 444 63.55 1.68 -31.67
N GLU A 445 64.59 2.30 -32.22
CA GLU A 445 65.83 1.61 -32.57
C GLU A 445 66.99 2.39 -31.92
N THR A 446 67.83 1.65 -31.19
CA THR A 446 69.10 2.03 -30.54
C THR A 446 69.04 2.58 -29.10
N ALA A 447 69.26 1.71 -28.10
CA ALA A 447 70.55 1.58 -27.41
C ALA A 447 70.42 0.72 -26.13
N ALA A 448 71.23 -0.34 -26.06
CA ALA A 448 71.53 -1.07 -24.84
C ALA A 448 72.60 -0.32 -24.01
N ALA A 449 72.41 -0.21 -22.69
CA ALA A 449 73.43 -0.50 -21.65
C ALA A 449 72.99 -0.05 -20.24
N ALA A 450 72.88 -1.04 -19.33
CA ALA A 450 73.24 -1.05 -17.92
C ALA A 450 72.86 0.14 -17.00
N THR A 451 72.03 -0.10 -15.97
CA THR A 451 72.49 -0.20 -14.57
C THR A 451 71.42 -0.83 -13.67
N ASP A 452 71.89 -1.29 -12.51
CA ASP A 452 71.38 -2.34 -11.64
C ASP A 452 70.70 -1.79 -10.36
N GLU A 453 70.03 -2.71 -9.66
CA GLU A 453 69.65 -2.74 -8.23
C GLU A 453 68.34 -2.12 -7.69
N SER A 454 67.50 -3.06 -7.21
CA SER A 454 66.74 -3.11 -5.93
C SER A 454 65.45 -2.28 -5.80
N GLY A 455 64.33 -2.75 -5.24
CA GLY A 455 63.88 -4.01 -4.62
C GLY A 455 62.37 -3.81 -4.32
N ASP A 456 61.51 -4.75 -4.68
CA ASP A 456 60.89 -5.78 -3.80
C ASP A 456 59.46 -5.39 -3.36
N GLY A 457 58.50 -6.32 -3.50
CA GLY A 457 57.10 -6.14 -3.05
C GLY A 457 55.99 -6.75 -3.93
N ASP A 458 55.84 -8.07 -3.84
CA ASP A 458 54.65 -8.93 -4.00
C ASP A 458 53.27 -8.23 -3.75
N ASP A 459 52.08 -8.62 -4.25
CA ASP A 459 51.58 -9.92 -4.75
C ASP A 459 50.18 -9.73 -5.40
N SER A 460 49.80 -10.70 -6.26
CA SER A 460 48.46 -11.25 -6.57
C SER A 460 47.30 -10.32 -7.01
N SER A 461 46.81 -10.46 -8.26
CA SER A 461 45.66 -11.28 -8.70
C SER A 461 44.29 -10.70 -8.26
N GLY A 462 43.27 -10.48 -9.10
CA GLY A 462 42.91 -10.92 -10.43
C GLY A 462 41.38 -11.12 -10.42
N GLN A 463 40.60 -10.23 -11.05
CA GLN A 463 39.14 -10.36 -11.12
C GLN A 463 38.66 -10.29 -12.57
N GLN A 464 38.06 -11.39 -13.02
CA GLN A 464 37.40 -11.53 -14.32
C GLN A 464 36.02 -10.85 -14.31
N ALA A 465 35.74 -10.18 -15.42
CA ALA A 465 34.45 -9.64 -15.82
C ALA A 465 33.53 -10.73 -16.43
N LEU A 466 32.21 -10.45 -16.46
CA LEU A 466 31.27 -10.66 -17.58
C LEU A 466 29.82 -10.34 -17.09
N THR A 467 29.29 -9.15 -17.42
CA THR A 467 28.31 -8.82 -18.49
C THR A 467 26.86 -9.26 -18.26
N ALA A 468 25.96 -8.27 -18.21
CA ALA A 468 24.52 -8.38 -18.44
C ALA A 468 24.12 -7.44 -19.58
N ALA A 469 23.22 -7.89 -20.45
CA ALA A 469 22.71 -7.16 -21.62
C ALA A 469 21.20 -6.89 -21.50
N LYS A 470 20.88 -5.58 -21.58
CA LYS A 470 19.74 -4.86 -22.20
C LYS A 470 18.39 -5.52 -22.50
N SER A 471 17.34 -4.75 -22.17
CA SER A 471 16.13 -4.46 -22.98
C SER A 471 15.50 -3.18 -22.40
N ASP A 472 15.57 -2.01 -23.04
CA ASP A 472 14.75 -1.46 -24.16
C ASP A 472 13.23 -1.42 -23.94
N ASP A 473 12.71 -0.23 -24.22
CA ASP A 473 11.58 0.48 -23.64
C ASP A 473 10.49 0.75 -24.71
N SER A 474 9.49 1.56 -24.34
CA SER A 474 8.37 2.14 -25.12
C SER A 474 7.03 1.36 -25.03
N ASP A 475 5.86 1.97 -24.91
CA ASP A 475 5.43 3.32 -25.31
C ASP A 475 4.11 3.73 -24.60
N GLY A 476 3.83 5.03 -24.58
CA GLY A 476 2.75 5.69 -23.84
C GLY A 476 1.44 5.91 -24.61
N GLY A 477 0.41 6.35 -23.86
CA GLY A 477 -0.87 6.78 -24.41
C GLY A 477 -1.73 7.48 -23.35
N SER A 478 -1.86 8.80 -23.47
CA SER A 478 -2.58 9.72 -22.58
C SER A 478 -4.08 9.80 -22.89
N VAL A 479 -4.95 9.85 -21.86
CA VAL A 479 -6.27 10.50 -21.94
C VAL A 479 -6.59 11.17 -20.59
N SER A 480 -6.98 12.44 -20.69
CA SER A 480 -7.45 13.36 -19.67
C SER A 480 -8.86 13.03 -19.17
N ASP A 481 -9.13 13.22 -17.87
CA ASP A 481 -10.51 13.30 -17.38
C ASP A 481 -10.69 14.44 -16.37
N ASP A 482 -11.85 15.07 -16.50
CA ASP A 482 -12.36 16.26 -15.85
C ASP A 482 -13.30 15.80 -14.72
N SER A 483 -13.10 16.26 -13.47
CA SER A 483 -13.89 15.80 -12.33
C SER A 483 -14.68 16.95 -11.69
N SER A 484 -15.99 16.95 -11.90
CA SER A 484 -16.96 17.69 -11.11
C SER A 484 -17.60 16.75 -10.07
N SER A 485 -17.39 17.05 -8.80
CA SER A 485 -17.98 16.37 -7.64
C SER A 485 -19.39 16.90 -7.35
N VAL A 486 -20.36 16.00 -7.16
CA VAL A 486 -21.63 16.28 -6.51
C VAL A 486 -21.90 15.17 -5.49
N ASP A 487 -21.92 15.55 -4.21
CA ASP A 487 -22.45 14.79 -3.08
C ASP A 487 -23.97 14.69 -3.16
N ASP A 488 -24.55 13.53 -2.81
CA ASP A 488 -25.89 13.47 -2.20
C ASP A 488 -26.04 12.19 -1.33
N PRO A 489 -26.57 12.29 -0.10
CA PRO A 489 -26.90 11.15 0.75
C PRO A 489 -28.39 10.81 0.61
N ASP A 490 -28.78 9.52 0.65
CA ASP A 490 -30.20 9.19 0.84
C ASP A 490 -30.43 7.98 1.75
N ASP A 491 -31.24 8.29 2.77
CA ASP A 491 -32.13 7.44 3.54
C ASP A 491 -33.06 6.65 2.61
N ASP A 492 -33.37 5.39 2.96
CA ASP A 492 -34.75 4.92 2.80
C ASP A 492 -35.08 3.77 3.76
N GLN A 493 -36.15 4.00 4.50
CA GLN A 493 -36.75 3.07 5.45
C GLN A 493 -37.69 2.10 4.73
N ALA A 494 -37.62 0.82 5.08
CA ALA A 494 -38.74 -0.11 4.90
C ALA A 494 -39.08 -0.76 6.24
N GLY A 495 -40.34 -0.57 6.64
CA GLY A 495 -40.87 -0.95 7.94
C GLY A 495 -41.20 -2.44 8.09
N LEU A 496 -41.16 -2.87 9.34
CA LEU A 496 -41.66 -4.15 9.87
C LEU A 496 -43.18 -4.28 9.65
N SER A 497 -43.60 -4.91 8.56
CA SER A 497 -44.94 -5.53 8.48
C SER A 497 -45.13 -6.46 7.27
N ASP A 498 -44.19 -7.34 6.97
CA ASP A 498 -44.41 -8.31 5.89
C ASP A 498 -43.71 -9.66 6.14
N PHE A 499 -43.87 -10.21 7.34
CA PHE A 499 -43.59 -11.64 7.59
C PHE A 499 -44.50 -12.14 8.72
N MET A 500 -45.68 -12.63 8.34
CA MET A 500 -46.41 -13.70 9.03
C MET A 500 -46.60 -14.86 8.07
#